data_AF-A0A9W7YVI2-F1
#
_entry.id   AF-A0A9W7YVI2-F1
#
_cell.length_a   1.000
_cell.length_b   1.000
_cell.length_c   1.000
_cell.angle_alpha   90.00
_cell.angle_beta   90.00
_cell.angle_gamma   90.00
#
_symmetry.space_group_name_H-M   'P 1'
#
loop_
_entity.id
_entity.type
_entity.pdbx_description
1 polymer ?
#
loop_
_entity_poly.entity_id
_entity_poly.type
_entity_poly.pdbx_seq_one_letter_code
_entity_poly.pdbx_strand_id
1 'polypeptide(L)'
;MHRSSIEMRNRVSYVAQRHYDVRRGRCDWETVSHALQEPLLACLSSFDAIHSHIHPRRISGDTEWSLDDIAALKQFTESHFRTQMTSDDWVLAGRYMNITHSDCIAKMWTLNTFQMTPQLYSQISEFRQAGLLWPTICSKATACSPDILRFAYSTTSKDKVQKLRRPKAQFRISKHQHWTEDEDKHLTDLLSQFDNGRDIDWNYISKTIGHSKNACRYRRILLMRSQKSREVSQSSSPDMSSRSDSPLVYAASKRLRA
;
A
#
# COMPACT_ATOMS: atom_id res chain seq x y z
N MET A 1 -27.08 -3.87 -22.32
CA MET A 1 -26.11 -2.74 -22.26
C MET A 1 -26.84 -1.45 -22.56
N HIS A 2 -26.70 -0.42 -21.73
CA HIS A 2 -27.31 0.89 -21.98
C HIS A 2 -26.62 1.60 -23.14
N ARG A 3 -27.40 2.32 -23.97
CA ARG A 3 -26.94 3.10 -25.13
C ARG A 3 -25.72 3.99 -24.80
N SER A 4 -25.74 4.62 -23.63
CA SER A 4 -24.65 5.46 -23.11
C SER A 4 -23.31 4.71 -22.94
N SER A 5 -23.34 3.42 -22.55
CA SER A 5 -22.11 2.63 -22.39
C SER A 5 -21.45 2.29 -23.73
N ILE A 6 -22.25 2.05 -24.78
CA ILE A 6 -21.74 1.79 -26.13
C ILE A 6 -21.13 3.07 -26.71
N GLU A 7 -21.80 4.20 -26.51
CA GLU A 7 -21.29 5.50 -26.95
C GLU A 7 -19.96 5.84 -26.30
N MET A 8 -19.86 5.68 -24.97
CA MET A 8 -18.61 5.92 -24.24
C MET A 8 -17.48 5.01 -24.71
N ARG A 9 -17.75 3.71 -24.92
CA ARG A 9 -16.78 2.75 -25.47
C ARG A 9 -16.22 3.19 -26.81
N ASN A 10 -17.08 3.61 -27.73
CA ASN A 10 -16.68 4.04 -29.07
C ASN A 10 -15.84 5.33 -28.99
N ARG A 11 -16.26 6.29 -28.17
CA ARG A 11 -15.53 7.55 -27.95
C ARG A 11 -14.12 7.30 -27.38
N VAL A 12 -14.00 6.49 -26.33
CA VAL A 12 -12.71 6.13 -25.74
C VAL A 12 -11.80 5.48 -26.79
N SER A 13 -12.32 4.50 -27.51
CA SER A 13 -11.54 3.72 -28.48
C SER A 13 -11.04 4.58 -29.65
N TYR A 14 -11.88 5.52 -30.14
CA TYR A 14 -11.51 6.48 -31.18
C TYR A 14 -10.42 7.46 -30.71
N VAL A 15 -10.56 8.02 -29.50
CA VAL A 15 -9.55 8.95 -28.96
C VAL A 15 -8.25 8.21 -28.65
N ALA A 16 -8.32 7.01 -28.10
CA ALA A 16 -7.15 6.16 -27.83
C ALA A 16 -6.33 5.88 -29.10
N GLN A 17 -6.99 5.63 -30.24
CA GLN A 17 -6.34 5.44 -31.53
C GLN A 17 -5.49 6.64 -31.96
N ARG A 18 -6.00 7.87 -31.74
CA ARG A 18 -5.29 9.11 -32.10
C ARG A 18 -4.09 9.42 -31.19
N HIS A 19 -4.10 8.87 -29.98
CA HIS A 19 -3.05 9.04 -28.98
C HIS A 19 -2.23 7.77 -28.74
N TYR A 20 -2.27 6.82 -29.68
CA TYR A 20 -1.43 5.63 -29.64
C TYR A 20 -0.01 5.96 -30.12
N ASP A 21 0.97 5.80 -29.25
CA ASP A 21 2.38 5.93 -29.61
C ASP A 21 2.88 4.59 -30.16
N VAL A 22 3.04 4.50 -31.47
CA VAL A 22 3.52 3.30 -32.17
C VAL A 22 4.94 2.90 -31.72
N ARG A 23 5.80 3.87 -31.37
CA ARG A 23 7.18 3.59 -30.95
C ARG A 23 7.22 2.96 -29.56
N ARG A 24 6.37 3.45 -28.65
CA ARG A 24 6.23 2.90 -27.29
C ARG A 24 5.29 1.69 -27.23
N GLY A 25 4.44 1.52 -28.25
CA GLY A 25 3.44 0.47 -28.31
C GLY A 25 2.34 0.61 -27.25
N ARG A 26 2.01 1.84 -26.81
CA ARG A 26 0.99 2.14 -25.79
C ARG A 26 0.32 3.51 -26.01
N CYS A 27 -0.89 3.70 -25.47
CA CYS A 27 -1.60 4.98 -25.50
C CYS A 27 -1.12 5.93 -24.39
N ASP A 28 -1.20 7.24 -24.67
CA ASP A 28 -1.16 8.28 -23.63
C ASP A 28 -2.55 8.39 -22.96
N TRP A 29 -2.79 7.53 -21.98
CA TRP A 29 -4.09 7.43 -21.30
C TRP A 29 -4.47 8.67 -20.48
N GLU A 30 -3.49 9.46 -20.03
CA GLU A 30 -3.76 10.73 -19.35
C GLU A 30 -4.34 11.74 -20.34
N THR A 31 -3.76 11.84 -21.53
CA THR A 31 -4.29 12.69 -22.60
C THR A 31 -5.69 12.23 -23.05
N VAL A 32 -5.92 10.92 -23.16
CA VAL A 32 -7.25 10.36 -23.50
C VAL A 32 -8.28 10.70 -22.43
N SER A 33 -7.94 10.49 -21.14
CA SER A 33 -8.80 10.80 -19.99
C SER A 33 -9.15 12.29 -19.95
N HIS A 34 -8.16 13.16 -20.13
CA HIS A 34 -8.36 14.61 -20.17
C HIS A 34 -9.24 15.06 -21.35
N ALA A 35 -8.99 14.53 -22.55
CA ALA A 35 -9.76 14.86 -23.76
C ALA A 35 -11.25 14.48 -23.65
N LEU A 36 -11.56 13.43 -22.88
CA LEU A 36 -12.93 12.97 -22.67
C LEU A 36 -13.58 13.53 -21.40
N GLN A 37 -12.81 14.22 -20.54
CA GLN A 37 -13.23 14.67 -19.22
C GLN A 37 -13.75 13.54 -18.33
N GLU A 38 -13.12 12.38 -18.44
CA GLU A 38 -13.57 11.13 -17.79
C GLU A 38 -12.42 10.51 -16.99
N PRO A 39 -12.66 9.94 -15.80
CA PRO A 39 -11.59 9.35 -15.00
C PRO A 39 -10.81 8.29 -15.77
N LEU A 40 -9.49 8.25 -15.56
CA LEU A 40 -8.60 7.34 -16.29
C LEU A 40 -9.04 5.87 -16.21
N LEU A 41 -9.40 5.39 -15.02
CA LEU A 41 -9.86 4.00 -14.84
C LEU A 41 -11.20 3.72 -15.55
N ALA A 42 -12.08 4.72 -15.67
CA ALA A 42 -13.34 4.60 -16.40
C ALA A 42 -13.09 4.53 -17.92
N CYS A 43 -12.12 5.32 -18.41
CA CYS A 43 -11.66 5.23 -19.80
C CYS A 43 -11.09 3.84 -20.09
N LEU A 44 -10.15 3.35 -19.28
CA LEU A 44 -9.56 2.02 -19.44
C LEU A 44 -10.62 0.91 -19.38
N SER A 45 -11.61 1.02 -18.48
CA SER A 45 -12.71 0.05 -18.36
C SER A 45 -13.59 0.02 -19.62
N SER A 46 -13.80 1.17 -20.24
CA SER A 46 -14.64 1.35 -21.43
C SER A 46 -13.90 1.09 -22.74
N PHE A 47 -12.58 0.95 -22.73
CA PHE A 47 -11.77 0.73 -23.93
C PHE A 47 -12.06 -0.60 -24.62
N ASP A 48 -12.16 -0.56 -25.95
CA ASP A 48 -12.36 -1.72 -26.82
C ASP A 48 -11.20 -1.84 -27.83
N ALA A 49 -10.39 -2.88 -27.65
CA ALA A 49 -9.25 -3.20 -28.49
C ALA A 49 -9.65 -3.56 -29.93
N ILE A 50 -10.84 -4.15 -30.12
CA ILE A 50 -11.32 -4.56 -31.46
C ILE A 50 -11.70 -3.30 -32.25
N HIS A 51 -12.43 -2.38 -31.61
CA HIS A 51 -12.89 -1.15 -32.27
C HIS A 51 -11.75 -0.16 -32.56
N SER A 52 -10.76 -0.09 -31.67
CA SER A 52 -9.60 0.81 -31.84
C SER A 52 -8.50 0.25 -32.75
N HIS A 53 -8.55 -1.06 -33.06
CA HIS A 53 -7.46 -1.81 -33.71
C HIS A 53 -6.12 -1.79 -32.94
N ILE A 54 -6.15 -1.40 -31.67
CA ILE A 54 -4.98 -1.46 -30.79
C ILE A 54 -5.03 -2.78 -30.04
N HIS A 55 -4.25 -3.73 -30.52
CA HIS A 55 -4.17 -5.05 -29.90
C HIS A 55 -3.10 -5.08 -28.79
N PRO A 56 -3.40 -5.71 -27.64
CA PRO A 56 -2.42 -5.93 -26.59
C PRO A 56 -1.23 -6.71 -27.14
N ARG A 57 -0.03 -6.23 -26.84
CA ARG A 57 1.22 -6.93 -27.17
C ARG A 57 1.42 -8.09 -26.19
N ARG A 58 1.97 -9.19 -26.69
CA ARG A 58 2.52 -10.25 -25.84
C ARG A 58 3.99 -9.99 -25.64
N ILE A 59 4.44 -10.07 -24.40
CA ILE A 59 5.84 -9.98 -24.07
C ILE A 59 6.31 -11.37 -23.64
N SER A 60 7.10 -12.00 -24.49
CA SER A 60 7.47 -13.43 -24.36
C SER A 60 8.71 -13.62 -23.49
N GLY A 61 9.50 -12.56 -23.31
CA GLY A 61 10.80 -12.62 -22.65
C GLY A 61 11.06 -11.46 -21.71
N ASP A 62 11.93 -11.71 -20.73
CA ASP A 62 12.27 -10.71 -19.72
C ASP A 62 13.00 -9.49 -20.30
N THR A 63 13.70 -9.69 -21.43
CA THR A 63 14.49 -8.68 -22.15
C THR A 63 13.67 -7.73 -23.02
N GLU A 64 12.38 -8.02 -23.23
CA GLU A 64 11.48 -7.17 -24.02
C GLU A 64 10.86 -6.05 -23.18
N TRP A 65 10.95 -6.14 -21.85
CA TRP A 65 10.50 -5.07 -20.95
C TRP A 65 11.53 -3.95 -20.88
N SER A 66 11.18 -2.78 -21.42
CA SER A 66 12.00 -1.60 -21.21
C SER A 66 11.91 -1.13 -19.74
N LEU A 67 12.93 -0.39 -19.29
CA LEU A 67 12.89 0.24 -17.95
C LEU A 67 11.72 1.22 -17.82
N ASP A 68 11.34 1.89 -18.91
CA ASP A 68 10.21 2.81 -18.96
C ASP A 68 8.88 2.06 -18.82
N ASP A 69 8.78 0.82 -19.31
CA ASP A 69 7.59 -0.01 -19.13
C ASP A 69 7.47 -0.52 -17.70
N ILE A 70 8.58 -0.96 -17.10
CA ILE A 70 8.62 -1.39 -15.69
C ILE A 70 8.24 -0.23 -14.77
N ALA A 71 8.80 0.95 -15.01
CA ALA A 71 8.50 2.14 -14.24
C ALA A 71 7.02 2.57 -14.37
N ALA A 72 6.50 2.60 -15.60
CA ALA A 72 5.11 2.96 -15.86
C ALA A 72 4.12 1.98 -15.22
N LEU A 73 4.36 0.66 -15.37
CA LEU A 73 3.52 -0.36 -14.75
C LEU A 73 3.52 -0.22 -13.23
N LYS A 74 4.70 -0.09 -12.62
CA LYS A 74 4.82 0.05 -11.16
C LYS A 74 4.10 1.31 -10.67
N GLN A 75 4.38 2.47 -11.28
CA GLN A 75 3.75 3.73 -10.91
C GLN A 75 2.24 3.67 -11.04
N PHE A 76 1.74 3.10 -12.14
CA PHE A 76 0.31 2.92 -12.37
C PHE A 76 -0.32 2.05 -11.26
N THR A 77 0.30 0.91 -10.94
CA THR A 77 -0.24 0.02 -9.90
C THR A 77 -0.24 0.65 -8.51
N GLU A 78 0.81 1.38 -8.15
CA GLU A 78 0.94 2.06 -6.85
C GLU A 78 -0.02 3.25 -6.72
N SER A 79 -0.32 3.95 -7.82
CA SER A 79 -1.15 5.15 -7.81
C SER A 79 -2.65 4.85 -7.79
N HIS A 80 -3.08 3.76 -8.43
CA HIS A 80 -4.50 3.48 -8.65
C HIS A 80 -5.05 2.32 -7.84
N PHE A 81 -4.22 1.38 -7.41
CA PHE A 81 -4.67 0.19 -6.71
C PHE A 81 -4.15 0.14 -5.27
N ARG A 82 -4.91 -0.54 -4.41
CA ARG A 82 -4.51 -0.80 -3.03
C ARG A 82 -3.48 -1.94 -2.98
N THR A 83 -3.07 -2.29 -1.77
CA THR A 83 -2.03 -3.29 -1.50
C THR A 83 -2.29 -4.69 -2.09
N GLN A 84 -3.53 -5.00 -2.47
CA GLN A 84 -3.89 -6.23 -3.17
C GLN A 84 -4.70 -5.89 -4.42
N MET A 85 -4.16 -6.26 -5.58
CA MET A 85 -4.82 -6.13 -6.89
C MET A 85 -5.68 -7.35 -7.16
N THR A 86 -6.89 -7.12 -7.64
CA THR A 86 -7.81 -8.14 -8.15
C THR A 86 -7.47 -8.52 -9.59
N SER A 87 -8.13 -9.55 -10.13
CA SER A 87 -7.99 -9.93 -11.54
C SER A 87 -8.39 -8.78 -12.49
N ASP A 88 -9.43 -8.02 -12.15
CA ASP A 88 -9.91 -6.90 -12.98
C ASP A 88 -8.91 -5.74 -12.99
N ASP A 89 -8.25 -5.47 -11.87
CA ASP A 89 -7.19 -4.45 -11.78
C ASP A 89 -6.03 -4.76 -12.73
N TRP A 90 -5.65 -6.05 -12.86
CA TRP A 90 -4.64 -6.48 -13.82
C TRP A 90 -5.07 -6.33 -15.27
N VAL A 91 -6.36 -6.51 -15.58
CA VAL A 91 -6.91 -6.22 -16.91
C VAL A 91 -6.76 -4.73 -17.24
N LEU A 92 -7.05 -3.84 -16.27
CA LEU A 92 -6.85 -2.40 -16.43
C LEU A 92 -5.38 -2.04 -16.62
N ALA A 93 -4.47 -2.63 -15.84
CA ALA A 93 -3.03 -2.45 -16.01
C ALA A 93 -2.54 -2.94 -17.37
N GLY A 94 -3.04 -4.07 -17.86
CA GLY A 94 -2.75 -4.58 -19.19
C GLY A 94 -3.21 -3.61 -20.30
N ARG A 95 -4.42 -3.04 -20.17
CA ARG A 95 -4.92 -2.02 -21.10
C ARG A 95 -4.09 -0.73 -21.04
N TYR A 96 -3.71 -0.30 -19.84
CA TYR A 96 -2.85 0.87 -19.65
C TYR A 96 -1.51 0.71 -20.37
N MET A 97 -0.88 -0.46 -20.21
CA MET A 97 0.41 -0.77 -20.83
C MET A 97 0.32 -1.24 -22.29
N ASN A 98 -0.89 -1.51 -22.78
CA ASN A 98 -1.14 -2.25 -24.02
C ASN A 98 -0.34 -3.57 -24.10
N ILE A 99 -0.36 -4.31 -22.99
CA ILE A 99 0.29 -5.62 -22.81
C ILE A 99 -0.76 -6.59 -22.23
N THR A 100 -0.61 -7.89 -22.45
CA THR A 100 -1.53 -8.86 -21.81
C THR A 100 -1.43 -8.80 -20.28
N HIS A 101 -2.56 -8.90 -19.59
CA HIS A 101 -2.58 -8.83 -18.13
C HIS A 101 -1.74 -9.94 -17.47
N SER A 102 -1.65 -11.12 -18.10
CA SER A 102 -0.81 -12.23 -17.63
C SER A 102 0.66 -11.86 -17.60
N ASP A 103 1.16 -11.13 -18.62
CA ASP A 103 2.56 -10.66 -18.66
C ASP A 103 2.79 -9.58 -17.59
N CYS A 104 1.82 -8.69 -17.34
CA CYS A 104 1.89 -7.71 -16.25
C CYS A 104 1.99 -8.40 -14.88
N ILE A 105 1.17 -9.42 -14.63
CA ILE A 105 1.20 -10.21 -13.39
C ILE A 105 2.56 -10.87 -13.22
N ALA A 106 3.04 -11.57 -14.25
CA ALA A 106 4.33 -12.24 -14.23
C ALA A 106 5.45 -11.25 -13.90
N LYS A 107 5.48 -10.09 -14.57
CA LYS A 107 6.52 -9.09 -14.35
C LYS A 107 6.48 -8.49 -12.95
N MET A 108 5.29 -8.12 -12.46
CA MET A 108 5.14 -7.54 -11.12
C MET A 108 5.44 -8.56 -10.02
N TRP A 109 5.13 -9.84 -10.25
CA TRP A 109 5.52 -10.89 -9.31
C TRP A 109 7.04 -11.02 -9.24
N THR A 110 7.75 -11.03 -10.37
CA THR A 110 9.22 -11.06 -10.37
C THR A 110 9.82 -9.82 -9.70
N LEU A 111 9.23 -8.63 -9.89
CA LEU A 111 9.66 -7.40 -9.21
C LEU A 111 9.43 -7.45 -7.69
N ASN A 112 8.31 -8.02 -7.25
CA ASN A 112 7.95 -8.08 -5.82
C ASN A 112 8.66 -9.20 -5.06
N THR A 113 9.01 -10.29 -5.74
CA THR A 113 9.79 -11.40 -5.15
C THR A 113 11.25 -11.04 -4.98
N PHE A 114 11.80 -10.22 -5.89
CA PHE A 114 13.19 -9.80 -5.80
C PHE A 114 13.40 -8.78 -4.68
N GLN A 115 14.12 -9.19 -3.63
CA GLN A 115 14.50 -8.31 -2.53
C GLN A 115 15.96 -7.87 -2.64
N MET A 116 16.17 -6.56 -2.78
CA MET A 116 17.51 -5.97 -2.73
C MET A 116 18.02 -5.92 -1.28
N THR A 117 18.81 -6.91 -0.87
CA THR A 117 19.44 -6.94 0.47
C THR A 117 20.63 -5.98 0.54
N PRO A 118 21.04 -5.53 1.75
CA PRO A 118 22.23 -4.69 1.88
C PRO A 118 23.53 -5.33 1.39
N GLN A 119 23.68 -6.64 1.58
CA GLN A 119 24.83 -7.41 1.13
C GLN A 119 24.85 -7.44 -0.41
N LEU A 120 23.72 -7.79 -1.02
CA LEU A 120 23.58 -7.82 -2.47
C LEU A 120 23.83 -6.44 -3.09
N TYR A 121 23.31 -5.37 -2.49
CA TYR A 121 23.56 -4.01 -2.95
C TYR A 121 25.05 -3.63 -2.90
N SER A 122 25.76 -4.01 -1.81
CA SER A 122 27.21 -3.78 -1.70
C SER A 122 27.98 -4.51 -2.78
N GLN A 123 27.67 -5.80 -2.97
CA GLN A 123 28.31 -6.65 -3.96
C GLN A 123 28.09 -6.12 -5.40
N ILE A 124 26.86 -5.70 -5.72
CA ILE A 124 26.55 -5.07 -7.02
C ILE A 124 27.32 -3.75 -7.17
N SER A 125 27.41 -2.94 -6.11
CA SER A 125 28.16 -1.67 -6.14
C SER A 125 29.63 -1.89 -6.45
N GLU A 126 30.26 -2.90 -5.82
CA GLU A 126 31.65 -3.30 -6.07
C GLU A 126 31.84 -3.76 -7.52
N PHE A 127 30.96 -4.63 -8.02
CA PHE A 127 31.02 -5.06 -9.42
C PHE A 127 30.86 -3.91 -10.42
N ARG A 128 29.98 -2.93 -10.12
CA ARG A 128 29.81 -1.74 -10.95
C ARG A 128 31.03 -0.82 -10.90
N GLN A 129 31.67 -0.65 -9.74
CA GLN A 129 32.92 0.11 -9.61
C GLN A 129 34.07 -0.56 -10.38
N ALA A 130 34.09 -1.88 -10.45
CA ALA A 130 35.01 -2.66 -11.28
C ALA A 130 34.63 -2.67 -12.78
N GLY A 131 33.58 -1.96 -13.20
CA GLY A 131 33.20 -1.81 -14.61
C GLY A 131 32.40 -2.95 -15.22
N LEU A 132 31.90 -3.91 -14.42
CA LEU A 132 31.15 -5.06 -14.96
C LEU A 132 29.78 -4.61 -15.53
N LEU A 133 29.38 -5.27 -16.62
CA LEU A 133 28.06 -5.09 -17.25
C LEU A 133 26.96 -5.85 -16.51
N TRP A 134 25.71 -5.38 -16.59
CA TRP A 134 24.57 -5.97 -15.89
C TRP A 134 24.35 -7.46 -16.16
N PRO A 135 24.47 -7.99 -17.40
CA PRO A 135 24.34 -9.42 -17.63
C PRO A 135 25.37 -10.25 -16.85
N THR A 136 26.62 -9.78 -16.80
CA THR A 136 27.69 -10.42 -16.03
C THR A 136 27.41 -10.34 -14.53
N ILE A 137 26.95 -9.19 -14.03
CA ILE A 137 26.61 -9.00 -12.62
C ILE A 137 25.49 -9.94 -12.21
N CYS A 138 24.42 -10.05 -13.00
CA CYS A 138 23.34 -11.01 -12.75
C CYS A 138 23.90 -12.42 -12.60
N SER A 139 24.61 -12.94 -13.62
CA SER A 139 25.16 -14.29 -13.58
C SER A 139 26.03 -14.60 -12.35
N LYS A 140 26.66 -13.57 -11.74
CA LYS A 140 27.53 -13.72 -10.57
C LYS A 140 26.82 -13.52 -9.23
N ALA A 141 25.79 -12.68 -9.16
CA ALA A 141 25.21 -12.23 -7.90
C ALA A 141 23.80 -12.80 -7.63
N THR A 142 23.04 -13.16 -8.67
CA THR A 142 21.62 -13.50 -8.52
C THR A 142 21.05 -14.18 -9.78
N ALA A 143 20.07 -15.08 -9.61
CA ALA A 143 19.36 -15.72 -10.72
C ALA A 143 18.27 -14.84 -11.38
N CYS A 144 18.22 -13.54 -11.11
CA CYS A 144 17.24 -12.63 -11.72
C CYS A 144 17.72 -12.02 -13.04
N SER A 145 16.77 -11.52 -13.84
CA SER A 145 17.09 -10.88 -15.11
C SER A 145 17.84 -9.53 -14.93
N PRO A 146 18.71 -9.16 -15.88
CA PRO A 146 19.47 -7.91 -15.85
C PRO A 146 18.65 -6.66 -15.60
N ASP A 147 17.46 -6.56 -16.19
CA ASP A 147 16.61 -5.38 -16.07
C ASP A 147 15.96 -5.25 -14.69
N ILE A 148 15.55 -6.38 -14.09
CA ILE A 148 15.02 -6.40 -12.71
C ILE A 148 16.12 -6.01 -11.74
N LEU A 149 17.32 -6.56 -11.91
CA LEU A 149 18.46 -6.21 -11.07
C LEU A 149 18.80 -4.71 -11.19
N ARG A 150 18.88 -4.21 -12.42
CA ARG A 150 19.17 -2.81 -12.72
C ARG A 150 18.12 -1.87 -12.14
N PHE A 151 16.84 -2.19 -12.32
CA PHE A 151 15.73 -1.40 -11.79
C PHE A 151 15.68 -1.40 -10.26
N ALA A 152 15.83 -2.58 -9.64
CA ALA A 152 15.86 -2.70 -8.19
C ALA A 152 17.06 -1.93 -7.60
N TYR A 153 18.23 -2.00 -8.25
CA TYR A 153 19.41 -1.23 -7.85
C TYR A 153 19.22 0.27 -8.00
N SER A 154 18.69 0.75 -9.12
CA SER A 154 18.50 2.19 -9.38
C SER A 154 17.45 2.83 -8.47
N THR A 155 16.43 2.07 -8.06
CA THR A 155 15.35 2.56 -7.16
C THR A 155 15.69 2.40 -5.67
N THR A 156 16.73 1.64 -5.36
CA THR A 156 17.25 1.44 -4.01
C THR A 156 18.32 2.49 -3.71
N SER A 157 17.99 3.51 -2.92
CA SER A 157 18.96 4.52 -2.49
C SER A 157 19.88 3.96 -1.39
N LYS A 158 21.12 4.49 -1.30
CA LYS A 158 22.06 4.16 -0.21
C LYS A 158 21.41 4.35 1.17
N ASP A 159 20.56 5.37 1.34
CA ASP A 159 19.84 5.62 2.59
C ASP A 159 18.80 4.53 2.90
N LYS A 160 18.10 4.02 1.88
CA LYS A 160 17.19 2.86 2.04
C LYS A 160 17.98 1.62 2.48
N VAL A 161 19.16 1.39 1.90
CA VAL A 161 20.05 0.28 2.28
C VAL A 161 20.57 0.41 3.70
N GLN A 162 20.97 1.60 4.13
CA GLN A 162 21.38 1.86 5.51
C GLN A 162 20.23 1.66 6.51
N LYS A 163 18.99 2.02 6.13
CA LYS A 163 17.79 1.72 6.93
C LYS A 163 17.50 0.22 6.99
N LEU A 164 17.82 -0.56 5.95
CA LEU A 164 17.73 -2.02 5.95
C LEU A 164 18.82 -2.68 6.81
N ARG A 165 20.02 -2.06 6.92
CA ARG A 165 21.10 -2.53 7.83
C ARG A 165 20.71 -2.41 9.31
N ARG A 166 19.76 -1.56 9.67
CA ARG A 166 19.27 -1.49 11.05
C ARG A 166 18.42 -2.74 11.30
N PRO A 167 18.84 -3.68 12.18
CA PRO A 167 18.07 -4.89 12.45
C PRO A 167 16.69 -4.46 12.96
N LYS A 168 15.64 -4.63 12.14
CA LYS A 168 14.28 -4.22 12.52
C LYS A 168 13.73 -5.05 13.69
N ALA A 169 14.37 -6.17 14.05
CA ALA A 169 13.91 -7.09 15.10
C ALA A 169 14.80 -7.16 16.36
N GLN A 170 16.11 -6.92 16.29
CA GLN A 170 16.99 -7.15 17.46
C GLN A 170 17.13 -5.95 18.42
N PHE A 171 16.79 -4.72 17.99
CA PHE A 171 16.90 -3.54 18.84
C PHE A 171 15.59 -3.07 19.48
N ARG A 172 14.48 -3.78 19.30
CA ARG A 172 13.17 -3.38 19.87
C ARG A 172 12.69 -4.19 21.08
N ILE A 173 13.37 -5.26 21.47
CA ILE A 173 13.00 -6.02 22.67
C ILE A 173 14.01 -5.84 23.81
N SER A 174 15.27 -5.49 23.55
CA SER A 174 16.29 -5.35 24.59
C SER A 174 16.49 -3.94 25.18
N LYS A 175 15.74 -2.93 24.70
CA LYS A 175 15.84 -1.54 25.22
C LYS A 175 14.51 -0.91 25.66
N HIS A 176 13.44 -1.71 25.75
CA HIS A 176 12.48 -1.44 26.82
C HIS A 176 13.17 -1.85 28.12
N GLN A 177 13.98 -0.93 28.63
CA GLN A 177 14.26 -0.80 30.06
C GLN A 177 12.94 -1.14 30.75
N HIS A 178 12.93 -2.25 31.51
CA HIS A 178 11.71 -2.85 32.02
C HIS A 178 10.98 -1.77 32.82
N TRP A 179 9.84 -1.32 32.29
CA TRP A 179 8.99 -0.39 33.02
C TRP A 179 8.44 -1.16 34.21
N THR A 180 8.79 -0.73 35.41
CA THR A 180 8.20 -1.29 36.62
C THR A 180 6.80 -0.70 36.82
N GLU A 181 5.98 -1.38 37.63
CA GLU A 181 4.66 -0.86 37.99
C GLU A 181 4.77 0.49 38.71
N ASP A 182 5.83 0.69 39.51
CA ASP A 182 6.13 1.96 40.18
C ASP A 182 6.45 3.07 39.19
N GLU A 183 7.22 2.79 38.13
CA GLU A 183 7.52 3.76 37.08
C GLU A 183 6.27 4.13 36.27
N ASP A 184 5.38 3.17 36.01
CA ASP A 184 4.08 3.43 35.37
C ASP A 184 3.17 4.29 36.23
N LYS A 185 3.11 4.02 37.54
CA LYS A 185 2.37 4.82 38.49
C LYS A 185 2.94 6.24 38.54
N HIS A 186 4.26 6.36 38.66
CA HIS A 186 4.94 7.65 38.69
C HIS A 186 4.73 8.45 37.39
N LEU A 187 4.75 7.79 36.22
CA LEU A 187 4.42 8.42 34.95
C LEU A 187 2.97 8.93 34.93
N THR A 188 2.03 8.15 35.45
CA THR A 188 0.60 8.51 35.49
C THR A 188 0.38 9.69 36.45
N ASP A 189 1.02 9.67 37.62
CA ASP A 189 0.96 10.75 38.62
C ASP A 189 1.58 12.05 38.12
N LEU A 190 2.65 11.97 37.33
CA LEU A 190 3.22 13.15 36.67
C LEU A 190 2.30 13.69 35.58
N LEU A 191 1.66 12.82 34.80
CA LEU A 191 0.76 13.23 33.71
C LEU A 191 -0.52 13.90 34.23
N SER A 192 -1.09 13.44 35.34
CA SER A 192 -2.30 14.02 35.93
C SER A 192 -2.12 15.49 36.36
N GLN A 193 -0.90 15.90 36.69
CA GLN A 193 -0.58 17.30 36.98
C GLN A 193 -0.76 18.24 35.77
N PHE A 194 -0.75 17.68 34.55
CA PHE A 194 -0.91 18.42 33.29
C PHE A 194 -2.33 18.32 32.69
N ASP A 195 -3.28 17.61 33.33
CA ASP A 195 -4.63 17.40 32.79
C ASP A 195 -5.49 18.69 32.72
N ASN A 196 -5.03 19.80 33.32
CA ASN A 196 -5.69 21.11 33.25
C ASN A 196 -5.47 21.87 31.92
N GLY A 197 -5.26 21.15 30.80
CA GLY A 197 -5.06 21.76 29.47
C GLY A 197 -3.72 22.44 29.26
N ARG A 198 -2.71 22.17 30.10
CA ARG A 198 -1.35 22.67 29.90
C ARG A 198 -0.56 21.74 28.97
N ASP A 199 0.36 22.30 28.21
CA ASP A 199 1.31 21.50 27.43
C ASP A 199 2.15 20.61 28.34
N ILE A 200 2.23 19.32 28.00
CA ILE A 200 2.97 18.32 28.76
C ILE A 200 4.46 18.54 28.55
N ASP A 201 5.19 18.90 29.62
CA ASP A 201 6.64 19.04 29.55
C ASP A 201 7.33 17.66 29.63
N TRP A 202 7.52 17.06 28.46
CA TRP A 202 8.24 15.81 28.31
C TRP A 202 9.71 15.88 28.71
N ASN A 203 10.34 17.07 28.78
CA ASN A 203 11.70 17.20 29.30
C ASN A 203 11.73 16.90 30.78
N TYR A 204 10.83 17.53 31.52
CA TYR A 204 10.70 17.34 32.96
C TYR A 204 10.41 15.87 33.27
N ILE A 205 9.36 15.29 32.68
CA ILE A 205 8.96 13.90 32.90
C ILE A 205 10.12 12.93 32.59
N SER A 206 10.82 13.14 31.47
CA SER A 206 11.97 12.30 31.08
C SER A 206 13.10 12.36 32.12
N LYS A 207 13.42 13.55 32.64
CA LYS A 207 14.44 13.71 33.68
C LYS A 207 14.01 13.10 35.01
N THR A 208 12.73 13.23 35.38
CA THR A 208 12.21 12.75 36.67
C THR A 208 12.15 11.22 36.74
N ILE A 209 11.73 10.54 35.67
CA ILE A 209 11.61 9.07 35.65
C ILE A 209 12.93 8.40 35.27
N GLY A 210 13.86 9.12 34.63
CA GLY A 210 15.14 8.55 34.18
C GLY A 210 15.03 7.76 32.86
N HIS A 211 13.95 7.97 32.09
CA HIS A 211 13.75 7.39 30.76
C HIS A 211 13.81 8.46 29.68
N SER A 212 14.10 8.08 28.44
CA SER A 212 14.07 9.02 27.31
C SER A 212 12.66 9.58 27.07
N LYS A 213 12.54 10.82 26.59
CA LYS A 213 11.24 11.45 26.25
C LYS A 213 10.35 10.57 25.37
N ASN A 214 10.95 9.92 24.36
CA ASN A 214 10.23 9.05 23.44
C ASN A 214 9.73 7.77 24.12
N ALA A 215 10.49 7.24 25.09
CA ALA A 215 10.05 6.10 25.88
C ALA A 215 8.83 6.46 26.74
N CYS A 216 8.85 7.60 27.45
CA CYS A 216 7.71 8.06 28.24
C CYS A 216 6.46 8.31 27.36
N ARG A 217 6.64 8.95 26.20
CA ARG A 217 5.54 9.17 25.22
C ARG A 217 4.93 7.86 24.75
N TYR A 218 5.77 6.91 24.37
CA TYR A 218 5.31 5.60 23.91
C TYR A 218 4.63 4.82 25.02
N ARG A 219 5.17 4.86 26.25
CA ARG A 219 4.57 4.19 27.40
C ARG A 219 3.18 4.73 27.73
N ARG A 220 2.98 6.05 27.68
CA ARG A 220 1.64 6.67 27.85
C ARG A 220 0.62 6.10 26.85
N ILE A 221 1.00 5.95 25.57
CA ILE A 221 0.11 5.38 24.55
C ILE A 221 -0.27 3.94 24.90
N LEU A 222 0.67 3.14 25.41
CA LEU A 222 0.40 1.77 25.84
C LEU A 222 -0.51 1.72 27.07
N LEU A 223 -0.28 2.57 28.07
CA LEU A 223 -1.13 2.66 29.27
C LEU A 223 -2.56 3.02 28.90
N MET A 224 -2.78 4.04 28.06
CA MET A 224 -4.11 4.43 27.58
C MET A 224 -4.83 3.29 26.83
N ARG A 225 -4.10 2.52 26.01
CA ARG A 225 -4.66 1.34 25.32
C ARG A 225 -5.08 0.25 26.31
N SER A 226 -4.27 0.00 27.34
CA SER A 226 -4.57 -1.01 28.35
C SER A 226 -5.79 -0.63 29.20
N GLN A 227 -5.94 0.64 29.58
CA GLN A 227 -7.11 1.14 30.31
C GLN A 227 -8.39 0.97 29.49
N LYS A 228 -8.36 1.42 28.22
CA LYS A 228 -9.50 1.26 27.30
C LYS A 228 -9.92 -0.20 27.13
N SER A 229 -8.97 -1.13 27.09
CA SER A 229 -9.29 -2.57 26.99
C SER A 229 -9.96 -3.14 28.25
N ARG A 230 -9.65 -2.61 29.44
CA ARG A 230 -10.28 -3.03 30.71
C ARG A 230 -11.71 -2.50 30.83
N GLU A 231 -11.96 -1.24 30.43
CA GLU A 231 -13.29 -0.63 30.45
C GLU A 231 -14.30 -1.38 29.57
N VAL A 232 -13.88 -1.81 28.38
CA VAL A 232 -14.72 -2.59 27.45
C VAL A 232 -15.13 -3.94 28.06
N SER A 233 -14.30 -4.52 28.92
CA SER A 233 -14.58 -5.80 29.57
C SER A 233 -15.50 -5.66 30.79
N GLN A 234 -15.59 -4.47 31.39
CA GLN A 234 -16.42 -4.19 32.56
C GLN A 234 -17.83 -3.70 32.20
N SER A 235 -18.01 -3.04 31.04
CA SER A 235 -19.31 -2.53 30.59
C SER A 235 -20.21 -3.60 29.95
N SER A 236 -19.73 -4.83 29.78
CA SER A 236 -20.48 -5.94 29.17
C SER A 236 -21.16 -6.88 30.17
N SER A 237 -21.24 -6.55 31.46
CA SER A 237 -22.15 -7.24 32.39
C SER A 237 -23.56 -6.68 32.24
N PRO A 238 -24.51 -7.40 31.62
CA PRO A 238 -25.89 -6.95 31.55
C PRO A 238 -26.49 -7.05 32.94
N ASP A 239 -27.01 -5.93 33.45
CA ASP A 239 -27.75 -5.84 34.69
C ASP A 239 -29.04 -6.67 34.60
N MET A 240 -28.94 -7.95 34.93
CA MET A 240 -30.04 -8.92 34.97
C MET A 240 -30.79 -8.81 36.30
N SER A 241 -31.25 -7.62 36.65
CA SER A 241 -32.05 -7.41 37.86
C SER A 241 -33.02 -6.26 37.66
N SER A 242 -34.11 -6.52 36.95
CA SER A 242 -35.46 -5.93 37.17
C SER A 242 -36.38 -6.29 36.01
N ARG A 243 -36.94 -7.50 36.02
CA ARG A 243 -38.14 -7.82 35.21
C ARG A 243 -39.31 -7.94 36.16
N SER A 244 -39.91 -6.79 36.44
CA SER A 244 -41.20 -6.68 37.13
C SER A 244 -42.30 -7.10 36.16
N ASP A 245 -43.07 -8.11 36.55
CA ASP A 245 -44.25 -8.58 35.84
C ASP A 245 -45.27 -7.44 35.64
N SER A 246 -45.73 -7.27 34.40
CA SER A 246 -46.98 -6.55 34.12
C SER A 246 -47.80 -7.36 33.10
N PRO A 247 -49.05 -7.69 33.43
CA PRO A 247 -49.86 -8.59 32.63
C PRO A 247 -50.40 -7.91 31.35
N LEU A 248 -50.32 -8.67 30.26
CA LEU A 248 -50.84 -8.38 28.94
C LEU A 248 -52.37 -8.27 28.96
N VAL A 249 -52.90 -7.11 28.58
CA VAL A 249 -54.29 -6.98 28.11
C VAL A 249 -54.28 -7.02 26.58
N TYR A 250 -54.79 -8.11 26.04
CA TYR A 250 -55.06 -8.34 24.63
C TYR A 250 -56.18 -7.41 24.15
N ALA A 251 -55.95 -6.64 23.09
CA ALA A 251 -57.03 -6.05 22.30
C ALA A 251 -56.69 -6.12 20.80
N ALA A 252 -57.35 -7.06 20.14
CA ALA A 252 -57.36 -7.21 18.69
C ALA A 252 -58.38 -6.25 18.06
N SER A 253 -58.02 -5.59 16.95
CA SER A 253 -58.96 -5.10 15.93
C SER A 253 -58.17 -4.79 14.65
N LYS A 254 -58.27 -5.67 13.65
CA LYS A 254 -59.25 -5.72 12.55
C LYS A 254 -58.88 -4.79 11.39
N ARG A 255 -58.52 -5.47 10.30
CA ARG A 255 -58.33 -4.98 8.93
C ARG A 255 -59.63 -4.34 8.40
N LEU A 256 -59.48 -3.25 7.66
CA LEU A 256 -60.35 -2.89 6.55
C LEU A 256 -59.48 -2.19 5.50
N ARG A 257 -59.36 -2.82 4.33
CA ARG A 257 -58.92 -2.18 3.09
C ARG A 257 -60.18 -1.93 2.27
N ALA A 258 -60.31 -0.70 1.78
CA ALA A 258 -61.00 -0.37 0.55
C ALA A 258 -59.95 0.29 -0.36
#